data_AF-A0A1F9XEQ1-F1
#
_entry.id   AF-A0A1F9XEQ1-F1
#
_cell.length_a   1.000
_cell.length_b   1.000
_cell.length_c   1.000
_cell.angle_alpha   90.00
_cell.angle_beta   90.00
_cell.angle_gamma   90.00
#
_symmetry.space_group_name_H-M   'P 1'
#
loop_
_entity.id
_entity.type
_entity.pdbx_description
1 polymer ?
#
loop_
_entity_poly.entity_id
_entity_poly.type
_entity_poly.pdbx_seq_one_letter_code
_entity_poly.pdbx_strand_id
1 'polypeptide(L)'
;MIASKACPEIRNPLLGLEIALADGSLLELGGKTVKNVAGYDAVKLFCGSLGAYGVILAATFALSAGEAPARDGFHERPDWDAFEPDAIHRRLKKEFDPRNLLNPWVYGGEAQ
;
A
#
# COMPACT_ATOMS: atom_id res chain seq x y z
N MET A 1 -0.77 8.14 2.21
CA MET A 1 -0.72 6.67 2.47
C MET A 1 -2.13 6.09 2.59
N ILE A 2 -3.00 6.40 1.62
CA ILE A 2 -4.43 6.03 1.64
C ILE A 2 -4.60 4.52 1.41
N ALA A 3 -3.80 3.99 0.48
CA ALA A 3 -3.72 2.57 0.15
C ALA A 3 -3.37 1.65 1.36
N SER A 4 -2.62 2.18 2.33
CA SER A 4 -2.23 1.43 3.52
C SER A 4 -3.33 1.29 4.58
N LYS A 5 -4.34 2.17 4.59
CA LYS A 5 -5.49 2.07 5.51
C LYS A 5 -6.61 1.19 4.94
N ALA A 6 -6.67 1.07 3.62
CA ALA A 6 -7.75 0.38 2.91
C ALA A 6 -7.67 -1.16 2.97
N CYS A 7 -6.48 -1.74 3.22
CA CYS A 7 -6.31 -3.21 3.27
C CYS A 7 -5.38 -3.65 4.42
N PRO A 8 -5.80 -3.47 5.69
CA PRO A 8 -4.98 -3.85 6.83
C PRO A 8 -4.75 -5.37 6.93
N GLU A 9 -5.74 -6.19 6.54
CA GLU A 9 -5.62 -7.66 6.62
C GLU A 9 -4.50 -8.23 5.74
N ILE A 10 -4.28 -7.64 4.56
CA ILE A 10 -3.27 -8.12 3.60
C ILE A 10 -1.91 -7.47 3.87
N ARG A 11 -1.90 -6.19 4.25
CA ARG A 11 -0.66 -5.41 4.47
C ARG A 11 0.16 -5.93 5.66
N ASN A 12 -0.51 -6.29 6.75
CA ASN A 12 0.17 -6.69 7.99
C ASN A 12 0.95 -8.01 7.89
N PRO A 13 0.40 -9.08 7.26
CA PRO A 13 1.16 -10.32 7.07
C PRO A 13 2.12 -10.28 5.88
N LEU A 14 2.11 -9.26 5.02
CA LEU A 14 2.97 -9.22 3.84
C LEU A 14 4.44 -9.01 4.22
N LEU A 15 5.31 -9.96 3.84
CA LEU A 15 6.74 -9.97 4.15
C LEU A 15 7.62 -9.63 2.94
N GLY A 16 7.14 -9.90 1.72
CA GLY A 16 7.91 -9.66 0.51
C GLY A 16 7.10 -9.79 -0.77
N LEU A 17 7.64 -9.24 -1.85
CA LEU A 17 7.05 -9.20 -3.18
C LEU A 17 8.11 -9.43 -4.25
N GLU A 18 7.71 -10.08 -5.33
CA GLU A 18 8.43 -10.16 -6.59
C GLU A 18 7.62 -9.42 -7.65
N ILE A 19 8.25 -8.49 -8.36
CA ILE A 19 7.55 -7.48 -9.15
C ILE A 19 8.23 -7.34 -10.51
N ALA A 20 7.45 -7.41 -11.59
CA ALA A 20 7.90 -6.97 -12.90
C ALA A 20 7.70 -5.47 -13.05
N LEU A 21 8.78 -4.74 -13.31
CA LEU A 21 8.76 -3.32 -13.61
C LEU A 21 8.46 -3.08 -15.10
N ALA A 22 8.09 -1.84 -15.43
CA ALA A 22 7.70 -1.47 -16.80
C ALA A 22 8.84 -1.58 -17.83
N ASP A 23 10.10 -1.56 -17.38
CA ASP A 23 11.29 -1.78 -18.19
C ASP A 23 11.59 -3.28 -18.41
N GLY A 24 10.76 -4.18 -17.88
CA GLY A 24 10.94 -5.63 -17.95
C GLY A 24 11.93 -6.18 -16.93
N SER A 25 12.48 -5.34 -16.04
CA SER A 25 13.32 -5.81 -14.95
C SER A 25 12.51 -6.41 -13.82
N LEU A 26 13.13 -7.32 -13.07
CA LEU A 26 12.55 -8.00 -11.93
C LEU A 26 13.03 -7.32 -10.64
N LEU A 27 12.10 -6.91 -9.80
CA LEU A 27 12.36 -6.30 -8.51
C LEU A 27 11.88 -7.22 -7.39
N GLU A 28 12.81 -7.64 -6.54
CA GLU A 28 12.54 -8.39 -5.32
C GLU A 28 12.58 -7.45 -4.12
N LEU A 29 11.49 -7.39 -3.37
CA LEU A 29 11.35 -6.60 -2.16
C LEU A 29 11.07 -7.49 -0.96
N GLY A 30 11.76 -7.25 0.16
CA GLY A 30 11.59 -8.03 1.39
C GLY A 30 12.31 -9.37 1.35
N GLY A 31 11.79 -10.37 2.07
CA GLY A 31 12.37 -11.72 2.12
C GLY A 31 11.79 -12.59 3.23
N LYS A 32 12.27 -13.84 3.34
CA LYS A 32 11.83 -14.81 4.39
C LYS A 32 12.13 -14.35 5.82
N THR A 33 13.05 -13.41 5.99
CA THR A 33 13.45 -12.87 7.29
C THR A 33 13.30 -11.37 7.26
N VAL A 34 12.69 -10.80 8.30
CA VAL A 34 12.57 -9.35 8.45
C VAL A 34 13.96 -8.76 8.70
N LYS A 35 14.63 -8.32 7.64
CA LYS A 35 15.75 -7.39 7.75
C LYS A 35 15.20 -5.99 7.64
N ASN A 36 14.96 -5.37 8.79
CA ASN A 36 14.53 -3.99 8.88
C ASN A 36 15.74 -3.08 8.65
N VAL A 37 15.88 -2.58 7.42
CA VAL A 37 16.84 -1.53 7.09
C VAL A 37 16.14 -0.19 7.30
N ALA A 38 16.83 0.78 7.91
CA ALA A 38 16.31 2.13 8.10
C ALA A 38 15.95 2.76 6.72
N GLY A 39 14.66 2.74 6.37
CA GLY A 39 14.14 3.15 5.07
C GLY A 39 12.61 2.99 5.00
N TYR A 40 12.02 3.41 3.88
CA TYR A 40 10.58 3.23 3.65
C TYR A 40 10.23 1.76 3.45
N ASP A 41 9.07 1.35 3.97
CA ASP A 41 8.51 0.02 3.75
C ASP A 41 7.98 -0.10 2.31
N ALA A 42 8.89 -0.38 1.38
CA ALA A 42 8.61 -0.48 -0.04
C ALA A 42 7.61 -1.60 -0.35
N VAL A 43 7.64 -2.70 0.41
CA VAL A 43 6.68 -3.81 0.28
C VAL A 43 5.25 -3.32 0.53
N LYS A 44 5.04 -2.56 1.61
CA LYS A 44 3.72 -1.99 1.93
C LYS A 44 3.27 -0.87 0.99
N LEU A 45 4.19 -0.27 0.24
CA LEU A 45 3.87 0.75 -0.77
C LEU A 45 3.12 0.16 -1.98
N PHE A 46 3.37 -1.11 -2.31
CA PHE A 46 2.65 -1.82 -3.37
C PHE A 46 1.24 -2.25 -2.96
N CYS A 47 0.95 -2.43 -1.67
CA CYS A 47 -0.40 -2.70 -1.19
C CYS A 47 -1.35 -1.54 -1.52
N GLY A 48 -2.38 -1.83 -2.33
CA GLY A 48 -3.37 -0.83 -2.77
C GLY A 48 -2.83 0.15 -3.82
N SER A 49 -1.70 -0.14 -4.46
CA SER A 49 -1.16 0.66 -5.57
C SER A 49 -1.89 0.45 -6.91
N LEU A 50 -2.77 -0.56 -7.00
CA LEU A 50 -3.55 -0.89 -8.20
C LEU A 50 -2.69 -1.05 -9.48
N GLY A 51 -1.44 -1.48 -9.34
CA GLY A 51 -0.51 -1.69 -10.46
C GLY A 51 0.24 -0.43 -10.91
N ALA A 52 0.14 0.70 -10.19
CA ALA A 52 0.80 1.95 -10.56
C ALA A 52 2.33 1.87 -10.65
N TYR A 53 2.94 0.92 -9.92
CA TYR A 53 4.41 0.81 -9.80
C TYR A 53 5.00 -0.46 -10.44
N GLY A 54 4.15 -1.34 -11.01
CA GLY A 54 4.58 -2.62 -11.57
C GLY A 54 3.55 -3.73 -11.37
N VAL A 55 3.83 -4.88 -11.96
CA VAL A 55 2.98 -6.09 -11.87
C VAL A 55 3.55 -7.01 -10.78
N ILE A 56 2.73 -7.34 -9.79
CA ILE A 56 3.12 -8.29 -8.74
C ILE A 56 3.08 -9.71 -9.34
N LEU A 57 4.21 -10.41 -9.27
CA LEU A 57 4.38 -11.79 -9.74
C LEU A 57 4.23 -12.79 -8.60
N ALA A 58 4.83 -12.49 -7.46
CA ALA A 58 4.75 -13.34 -6.27
C ALA A 58 4.67 -12.49 -4.99
N ALA A 59 4.06 -13.07 -3.94
CA ALA A 59 3.93 -12.45 -2.64
C ALA A 59 4.21 -13.47 -1.53
N THR A 60 4.97 -13.06 -0.52
CA THR A 60 5.30 -13.87 0.65
C THR A 60 4.55 -13.33 1.87
N PHE A 61 3.81 -14.20 2.55
CA PHE A 61 3.03 -13.85 3.74
C PHE A 61 3.51 -14.60 4.98
N ALA A 62 3.46 -13.92 6.12
CA ALA A 62 3.55 -14.54 7.43
C ALA A 62 2.23 -15.27 7.71
N LEU A 63 2.34 -16.55 8.02
CA LEU A 63 1.21 -17.39 8.40
C LEU A 63 1.15 -17.50 9.93
N SER A 64 -0.03 -17.28 10.50
CA SER A 64 -0.32 -17.59 11.89
C SER A 64 -1.33 -18.73 11.97
N ALA A 65 -1.16 -19.62 12.94
CA ALA A 65 -2.19 -20.59 13.27
C ALA A 65 -3.24 -19.91 14.16
N GLY A 66 -4.46 -19.77 13.66
CA GLY A 66 -5.58 -19.16 14.37
C GLY A 66 -6.90 -19.47 13.66
N GLU A 67 -8.01 -19.31 14.36
CA GLU A 67 -9.34 -19.40 13.76
C GLU A 67 -9.41 -18.36 12.63
N ALA A 68 -9.79 -18.79 11.42
CA ALA A 68 -9.92 -17.87 10.31
C ALA A 68 -10.85 -16.74 10.78
N PRO A 69 -10.43 -15.46 10.74
CA PRO A 69 -11.33 -14.37 11.10
C PRO A 69 -12.60 -14.58 10.27
N ALA A 70 -13.76 -14.43 10.92
CA ALA A 70 -15.04 -14.50 10.22
C ALA A 70 -14.89 -13.66 8.95
N ARG A 71 -14.93 -14.33 7.79
CA ARG A 71 -14.70 -13.66 6.52
C ARG A 71 -15.93 -12.81 6.30
N ASP A 72 -15.89 -11.55 6.73
CA ASP A 72 -16.87 -10.54 6.35
C ASP A 72 -16.66 -10.21 4.87
N GLY A 73 -16.94 -11.19 3.99
CA GLY A 73 -16.75 -11.11 2.55
C GLY A 73 -15.34 -10.71 2.12
N PHE A 74 -15.18 -10.47 0.81
CA PHE A 74 -14.27 -9.40 0.43
C PHE A 74 -14.96 -8.13 0.94
N HIS A 75 -14.32 -7.34 1.82
CA HIS A 75 -14.81 -6.01 2.12
C HIS A 75 -15.19 -5.35 0.79
N GLU A 76 -16.44 -4.91 0.65
CA GLU A 76 -16.84 -4.06 -0.46
C GLU A 76 -15.75 -3.02 -0.67
N ARG A 77 -15.37 -2.79 -1.94
CA ARG A 77 -14.28 -1.87 -2.32
C ARG A 77 -14.27 -0.73 -1.30
N PRO A 78 -13.23 -0.61 -0.45
CA PRO A 78 -13.25 0.38 0.62
C PRO A 78 -13.61 1.70 -0.02
N ASP A 79 -14.64 2.36 0.52
CA ASP A 79 -15.07 3.61 -0.05
C ASP A 79 -13.90 4.58 0.08
N TRP A 80 -13.17 4.77 -1.02
CA TRP A 80 -11.99 5.61 -1.05
C TRP A 80 -12.37 7.06 -0.69
N ASP A 81 -13.65 7.41 -0.87
CA ASP A 81 -14.24 8.68 -0.46
C ASP A 81 -14.49 8.76 1.06
N ALA A 82 -14.54 7.62 1.76
CA ALA A 82 -14.65 7.57 3.23
C ALA A 82 -13.30 7.75 3.95
N PHE A 83 -12.18 7.77 3.24
CA PHE A 83 -10.89 8.15 3.83
C PHE A 83 -10.84 9.68 4.02
N GLU A 84 -10.95 10.13 5.26
CA GLU A 84 -10.75 11.54 5.62
C GLU A 84 -9.28 11.80 6.00
N PRO A 85 -8.51 12.59 5.21
CA PRO A 85 -7.12 12.86 5.51
C PRO A 85 -6.96 13.80 6.70
N ASP A 86 -6.33 13.31 7.76
CA ASP A 86 -5.94 14.12 8.91
C ASP A 86 -4.81 15.13 8.58
N ALA A 87 -4.47 15.99 9.55
CA ALA A 87 -3.45 17.02 9.39
C ALA A 87 -2.05 16.46 9.05
N ILE A 88 -1.70 15.28 9.58
CA ILE A 88 -0.42 14.62 9.31
C ILE A 88 -0.38 14.14 7.86
N HIS A 89 -1.47 13.56 7.37
CA HIS A 89 -1.59 13.11 5.98
C HIS A 89 -1.45 14.25 4.98
N ARG A 90 -2.06 15.42 5.26
CA ARG A 90 -1.94 16.59 4.38
C ARG A 90 -0.52 17.16 4.38
N ARG A 91 0.14 17.21 5.55
CA ARG A 91 1.54 17.65 5.64
C ARG A 91 2.48 16.73 4.85
N LEU A 92 2.34 15.41 5.02
CA LEU A 92 3.12 14.44 4.26
C LEU A 92 2.85 14.54 2.75
N LYS A 93 1.59 14.75 2.36
CA LYS A 93 1.19 14.90 0.96
C LYS A 93 1.85 16.13 0.32
N LYS A 94 1.91 17.26 1.03
CA LYS A 94 2.55 18.50 0.55
C LYS A 94 4.05 18.31 0.28
N GLU A 95 4.75 17.60 1.15
CA GLU A 95 6.19 17.35 1.00
C GLU A 95 6.49 16.29 -0.08
N PHE A 96 5.69 15.23 -0.14
CA PHE A 96 5.99 14.05 -0.97
C PHE A 96 5.41 14.13 -2.38
N ASP A 97 4.28 14.79 -2.54
CA ASP A 97 3.59 14.96 -3.83
C ASP A 97 2.99 16.37 -3.91
N PRO A 98 3.84 17.42 -4.00
CA PRO A 98 3.41 18.81 -4.02
C PRO A 98 2.51 19.15 -5.22
N ARG A 99 2.59 18.34 -6.29
CA ARG A 99 1.75 18.48 -7.50
C ARG A 99 0.47 17.65 -7.45
N ASN A 100 0.21 16.95 -6.35
CA ASN A 100 -0.96 16.10 -6.12
C ASN A 100 -1.25 15.10 -7.27
N LEU A 101 -0.19 14.52 -7.84
CA LEU A 101 -0.29 13.64 -9.01
C LEU A 101 -0.81 12.24 -8.64
N LEU A 102 -0.55 11.78 -7.41
CA LEU A 102 -0.73 10.37 -7.05
C LEU A 102 -2.14 10.02 -6.58
N ASN A 103 -2.90 10.97 -6.00
CA ASN A 103 -4.25 10.71 -5.44
C ASN A 103 -5.13 11.98 -5.42
N PRO A 104 -5.34 12.67 -6.55
CA PRO A 104 -6.06 13.95 -6.57
C PRO A 104 -7.52 13.84 -6.09
N TRP A 105 -8.17 12.68 -6.27
CA TRP A 105 -9.55 12.46 -5.84
C TRP A 105 -9.73 12.42 -4.31
N VAL A 106 -8.68 12.13 -3.54
CA VAL A 106 -8.75 12.04 -2.06
C VAL A 106 -8.38 13.36 -1.39
N TYR A 107 -7.58 14.19 -2.05
CA TYR A 107 -7.17 15.51 -1.58
C TYR A 107 -7.83 16.62 -2.40
N GLY A 108 -8.97 16.31 -3.05
CA GLY A 108 -9.72 17.20 -3.93
C GLY A 108 -10.50 18.25 -3.15
N GLY A 109 -9.81 19.31 -2.74
CA GLY A 109 -10.38 20.48 -2.08
C GLY A 109 -9.24 21.39 -1.64
N GLU A 110 -9.17 22.58 -2.23
CA GLU A 110 -8.11 23.59 -2.13
C GLU A 110 -6.96 23.45 -3.13
N ALA A 111 -7.28 23.72 -4.40
CA ALA A 111 -6.36 24.42 -5.28
C ALA A 111 -6.77 25.90 -5.32
N GLN A 112 -6.29 26.68 -4.34
CA GLN A 112 -5.98 28.10 -4.48
C GLN A 112 -4.94 28.51 -3.43
#